data_AF-A0A6J4XHD7-F1
#
_entry.id   AF-A0A6J4XHD7-F1
#
_cell.length_a   1.000
_cell.length_b   1.000
_cell.length_c   1.000
_cell.angle_alpha   90.00
_cell.angle_beta   90.00
_cell.angle_gamma   90.00
#
_symmetry.space_group_name_H-M   'P 1'
#
loop_
_entity.id
_entity.type
_entity.pdbx_description
1 polymer ?
#
loop_
_entity_poly.entity_id
_entity_poly.type
_entity_poly.pdbx_seq_one_letter_code
_entity_poly.pdbx_strand_id
1 'polypeptide(L)' 'MKTINVTFEDDEHKALTKQKGEKNWRDFILELSKRAE' A
#
# COMPACT_ATOMS: atom_id res chain seq x y z
N MET A 1 -5.60 9.65 -14.82
CA MET A 1 -5.80 8.99 -13.51
C MET A 1 -5.42 9.98 -12.42
N LYS A 2 -6.18 10.06 -11.32
CA LYS A 2 -5.78 10.88 -10.17
C LYS A 2 -4.76 10.07 -9.36
N THR A 3 -3.59 10.66 -9.12
CA THR A 3 -2.53 10.06 -8.31
C THR A 3 -2.62 10.61 -6.90
N ILE A 4 -2.59 9.72 -5.91
CA ILE A 4 -2.52 10.10 -4.50
C ILE A 4 -1.08 9.89 -4.06
N ASN A 5 -0.42 10.97 -3.65
CA ASN A 5 0.91 10.91 -3.07
C ASN A 5 0.77 10.88 -1.55
N VAL A 6 1.34 9.87 -0.91
CA VAL A 6 1.33 9.71 0.55
C VAL A 6 2.77 9.52 0.99
N THR A 7 3.18 10.25 2.03
CA THR A 7 4.49 10.11 2.63
C THR A 7 4.39 9.13 3.80
N PHE A 8 5.35 8.21 3.87
CA PHE A 8 5.50 7.24 4.96
C PHE A 8 6.91 7.36 5.52
N GLU A 9 7.07 6.97 6.78
CA GLU A 9 8.41 6.74 7.32
C GLU A 9 9.05 5.51 6.66
N ASP A 10 10.38 5.44 6.71
CA ASP A 10 11.14 4.40 6.01
C ASP A 10 10.77 2.98 6.50
N ASP A 11 10.59 2.83 7.83
CA ASP A 11 10.16 1.57 8.45
C ASP A 11 8.74 1.16 8.05
N GLU A 12 7.82 2.12 7.98
CA GLU A 12 6.44 1.87 7.53
C GLU A 12 6.42 1.45 6.05
N HIS A 13 7.17 2.15 5.21
CA HIS A 13 7.26 1.83 3.79
C HIS A 13 7.90 0.45 3.56
N LYS A 14 8.94 0.09 4.32
CA LYS A 14 9.55 -1.25 4.30
C LYS A 14 8.57 -2.34 4.72
N ALA A 15 7.83 -2.12 5.82
CA ALA A 15 6.83 -3.06 6.30
C ALA A 15 5.72 -3.27 5.26
N LEU A 16 5.20 -2.19 4.66
CA LEU A 16 4.18 -2.25 3.62
C LEU A 16 4.70 -2.90 2.34
N THR A 17 5.95 -2.63 1.94
CA THR A 17 6.57 -3.25 0.77
C THR A 17 6.71 -4.77 0.95
N LYS A 18 7.10 -5.22 2.16
CA LYS A 18 7.17 -6.64 2.50
C LYS A 18 5.80 -7.29 2.49
N GLN A 19 4.76 -6.63 2.99
CA GLN A 19 3.38 -7.14 2.99
C GLN A 19 2.76 -7.16 1.59
N LYS A 20 3.07 -6.17 0.74
CA LYS A 20 2.62 -6.09 -0.65
C LYS A 20 3.11 -7.30 -1.46
N GLY A 21 4.36 -7.70 -1.26
CA GLY A 21 5.01 -8.73 -2.05
C GLY A 21 5.01 -8.38 -3.54
N GLU A 22 4.61 -9.33 -4.38
CA GLU A 22 4.62 -9.21 -5.84
C GLU A 22 3.44 -8.39 -6.39
N LYS A 23 2.45 -8.02 -5.56
CA LYS A 23 1.29 -7.25 -6.01
C LYS A 23 1.67 -5.83 -6.42
N ASN A 24 0.92 -5.23 -7.33
CA ASN A 24 1.03 -3.79 -7.58
C ASN A 24 0.45 -2.99 -6.42
N TRP A 25 1.01 -1.80 -6.15
CA TRP A 25 0.56 -0.94 -5.03
C TRP A 25 -0.93 -0.65 -5.07
N ARG A 26 -1.50 -0.39 -6.25
CA ARG A 26 -2.93 -0.13 -6.41
C ARG A 26 -3.79 -1.30 -5.92
N ASP A 27 -3.48 -2.52 -6.35
CA ASP A 27 -4.22 -3.72 -5.93
C ASP A 27 -4.06 -3.99 -4.44
N PHE A 28 -2.84 -3.83 -3.93
CA PHE A 28 -2.56 -4.01 -2.51
C PHE A 28 -3.34 -3.03 -1.63
N ILE A 29 -3.36 -1.74 -1.96
CA ILE A 29 -4.08 -0.72 -1.20
C ILE A 29 -5.60 -0.94 -1.28
N LEU A 30 -6.12 -1.34 -2.45
CA LEU A 30 -7.55 -1.67 -2.59
C LEU A 30 -7.93 -2.90 -1.77
N GLU A 31 -7.06 -3.91 -1.71
CA GLU A 31 -7.28 -5.08 -0.85
C GLU A 31 -7.30 -4.71 0.63
N LEU A 32 -6.33 -3.89 1.09
CA LEU A 32 -6.31 -3.40 2.47
C LEU A 32 -7.57 -2.63 2.83
N SER A 33 -8.05 -1.77 1.91
CA SER A 33 -9.26 -0.97 2.13
C SER A 33 -10.50 -1.84 2.31
N LYS A 34 -10.63 -2.92 1.53
CA LYS A 34 -11.74 -3.88 1.65
C LYS A 34 -11.69 -4.74 2.92
N ARG A 35 -10.51 -4.95 3.48
CA ARG A 35 -10.33 -5.69 4.75
C ARG A 35 -10.61 -4.86 5.99
N ALA A 36 -10.63 -3.53 5.84
CA ALA A 36 -10.86 -2.60 6.95
C ALA A 36 -12.36 -2.35 7.22
N GLU A 37 -13.25 -2.81 6.34
CA GLU A 37 -14.70 -2.94 6.55
C GLU A 37 -15.03 -4.23 7.32
#